data_AF-A0A7X9YBM9-F1
#
_entry.id   AF-A0A7X9YBM9-F1
#
_cell.length_a   1.000
_cell.length_b   1.000
_cell.length_c   1.000
_cell.angle_alpha   90.00
_cell.angle_beta   90.00
_cell.angle_gamma   90.00
#
_symmetry.space_group_name_H-M   'P 1'
#
loop_
_entity.id
_entity.type
_entity.pdbx_description
1 polymer ?
#
loop_
_entity_poly.entity_id
_entity_poly.type
_entity_poly.pdbx_seq_one_letter_code
_entity_poly.pdbx_strand_id
1 'polypeptide(L)'
;MNKYRLASLVGAFLLAANAWAAGESPVENTQSGQSAGTIIVESAGTSAFYVSDTDASVGYASPVNIGVAGGSLREGKKLGIYNRGSKDIVIGTNNTNLTSPLTLAPKHSVVFVVTSKVWVSTGVKADEAPGTPGTGQVNVPPVSN
;
A
#
# COMPACT_ATOMS: atom_id res chain seq x y z
N MET A 1 -43.12 -31.74 31.79
CA MET A 1 -43.25 -30.48 31.01
C MET A 1 -42.83 -29.31 31.89
N ASN A 2 -41.68 -28.71 31.58
CA ASN A 2 -41.08 -27.46 32.07
C ASN A 2 -39.59 -27.54 31.67
N LYS A 3 -38.83 -26.54 31.19
CA LYS A 3 -39.01 -25.15 30.77
C LYS A 3 -37.67 -24.76 30.08
N TYR A 4 -37.69 -23.64 29.34
CA TYR A 4 -36.54 -22.81 28.92
C TYR A 4 -35.72 -23.24 27.69
N ARG A 5 -36.06 -22.60 26.56
CA ARG A 5 -35.08 -22.23 25.53
C ARG A 5 -34.14 -21.19 26.14
N LEU A 6 -32.84 -21.39 26.06
CA LEU A 6 -31.88 -20.30 26.12
C LEU A 6 -30.78 -20.55 25.08
N ALA A 7 -30.84 -19.76 24.02
CA ALA A 7 -29.84 -19.68 22.98
C ALA A 7 -28.50 -19.28 23.61
N SER A 8 -27.49 -20.15 23.54
CA SER A 8 -26.12 -19.72 23.75
C SER A 8 -25.64 -19.05 22.46
N LEU A 9 -26.03 -17.79 22.34
CA LEU A 9 -25.39 -16.77 21.52
C LEU A 9 -24.02 -16.49 22.18
N VAL A 10 -23.03 -17.35 21.93
CA VAL A 10 -21.62 -17.09 22.23
C VAL A 10 -20.91 -17.33 20.92
N GLY A 11 -20.41 -16.34 20.19
CA GLY A 11 -20.19 -14.94 20.46
C GLY A 11 -19.43 -14.53 19.23
N ALA A 12 -20.16 -13.95 18.27
CA ALA A 12 -19.59 -13.39 17.06
C ALA A 12 -18.69 -12.21 17.48
N PHE A 13 -17.43 -12.52 17.77
CA PHE A 13 -16.35 -11.57 17.96
C PHE A 13 -15.07 -12.19 17.37
N LEU A 14 -15.13 -12.56 16.09
CA LEU A 14 -13.92 -12.45 15.28
C LEU A 14 -13.75 -10.95 15.05
N LEU A 15 -12.84 -10.40 15.86
CA LEU A 15 -12.47 -9.00 15.88
C LEU A 15 -12.45 -8.47 14.44
N ALA A 16 -13.15 -7.36 14.23
CA ALA A 16 -12.74 -6.39 13.22
C ALA A 16 -11.37 -5.85 13.66
N ALA A 17 -10.34 -6.69 13.55
CA ALA A 17 -9.00 -6.23 13.42
C ALA A 17 -9.04 -5.36 12.18
N ASN A 18 -8.71 -4.08 12.35
CA ASN A 18 -8.13 -3.29 11.28
C ASN A 18 -6.83 -4.01 10.90
N ALA A 19 -6.97 -5.14 10.21
CA ALA A 19 -5.88 -5.87 9.62
C ALA A 19 -5.33 -4.88 8.61
N TRP A 20 -4.18 -4.32 8.94
CA TRP A 20 -3.24 -3.97 7.89
C TRP A 20 -3.18 -5.20 7.00
N ALA A 21 -3.68 -5.08 5.76
CA ALA A 21 -3.53 -6.14 4.80
C ALA A 21 -2.02 -6.44 4.76
N ALA A 22 -1.66 -7.71 4.97
CA ALA A 22 -0.27 -8.14 4.98
C ALA A 22 0.44 -7.50 3.78
N GLY A 23 1.54 -6.80 4.04
CA GLY A 23 2.23 -6.10 2.97
C GLY A 23 2.78 -7.13 1.99
N GLU A 24 2.48 -6.97 0.71
CA GLU A 24 2.95 -7.83 -0.37
C GLU A 24 4.41 -7.50 -0.71
N SER A 25 5.10 -8.44 -1.34
CA SER A 25 6.48 -8.29 -1.79
C SER A 25 6.76 -9.09 -3.06
N PRO A 26 7.82 -8.76 -3.81
CA PRO A 26 8.24 -9.54 -4.98
C PRO A 26 8.36 -11.04 -4.74
N VAL A 27 8.90 -11.45 -3.59
CA VAL A 27 9.04 -12.87 -3.23
C VAL A 27 7.67 -13.51 -3.02
N GLU A 28 6.78 -12.89 -2.25
CA GLU A 28 5.43 -13.43 -2.00
C GLU A 28 4.61 -13.54 -3.29
N ASN A 29 4.78 -12.59 -4.21
CA ASN A 29 4.18 -12.66 -5.55
C ASN A 29 4.66 -13.88 -6.34
N THR A 30 5.97 -14.11 -6.39
CA THR A 30 6.51 -15.28 -7.10
C THR A 30 6.09 -16.60 -6.47
N GLN A 31 6.01 -16.66 -5.13
CA GLN A 31 5.49 -17.83 -4.41
C GLN A 31 4.01 -18.09 -4.72
N SER A 32 3.25 -17.03 -5.00
CA SER A 32 1.84 -17.09 -5.41
C SER A 32 1.65 -17.30 -6.92
N GLY A 33 2.73 -17.55 -7.67
CA GLY A 33 2.69 -17.77 -9.12
C GLY A 33 2.47 -16.51 -9.97
N GLN A 34 2.61 -15.32 -9.37
CA GLN A 34 2.48 -14.04 -10.04
C GLN A 34 3.85 -13.48 -10.44
N SER A 35 3.85 -12.48 -11.34
CA SER A 35 5.09 -11.75 -11.66
C SER A 35 5.54 -10.93 -10.45
N ALA A 36 6.83 -10.95 -10.16
CA ALA A 36 7.43 -10.28 -9.01
C ALA A 36 7.05 -8.78 -8.92
N GLY A 37 6.93 -8.09 -10.05
CA GLY A 37 6.58 -6.67 -10.13
C GLY A 37 5.08 -6.35 -10.17
N THR A 38 4.19 -7.32 -9.99
CA THR A 38 2.75 -7.08 -10.04
C THR A 38 2.19 -6.87 -8.64
N ILE A 39 1.61 -5.71 -8.36
CA ILE A 39 0.90 -5.46 -7.09
C ILE A 39 -0.57 -5.76 -7.30
N ILE A 40 -1.17 -6.68 -6.54
CA ILE A 40 -2.60 -6.99 -6.66
C ILE A 40 -3.34 -6.51 -5.42
N VAL A 41 -3.95 -5.34 -5.52
CA VAL A 41 -4.54 -4.71 -4.35
C VAL A 41 -5.98 -5.22 -4.11
N GLU A 42 -6.23 -5.99 -3.05
CA GLU A 42 -7.57 -6.50 -2.67
C GLU A 42 -8.56 -5.40 -2.24
N SER A 43 -9.87 -5.57 -2.47
CA SER A 43 -10.85 -4.46 -2.43
C SER A 43 -11.04 -3.70 -1.10
N ALA A 44 -10.48 -4.16 0.03
CA ALA A 44 -10.63 -3.54 1.35
C ALA A 44 -9.29 -3.20 2.02
N GLY A 45 -9.25 -2.09 2.75
CA GLY A 45 -8.13 -1.74 3.63
C GLY A 45 -7.01 -0.89 3.01
N THR A 46 -5.94 -0.68 3.80
CA THR A 46 -4.67 -0.11 3.33
C THR A 46 -3.74 -1.27 3.01
N SER A 47 -3.09 -1.21 1.83
CA SER A 47 -2.11 -2.20 1.39
C SER A 47 -0.72 -1.59 1.38
N ALA A 48 0.29 -2.42 1.57
CA ALA A 48 1.70 -2.05 1.44
C ALA A 48 2.37 -3.01 0.45
N PHE A 49 3.33 -2.51 -0.31
CA PHE A 49 4.22 -3.29 -1.16
C PHE A 49 5.67 -2.94 -0.84
N TYR A 50 6.46 -3.93 -0.45
CA TYR A 50 7.86 -3.75 -0.08
C TYR A 50 8.77 -4.29 -1.17
N VAL A 51 9.80 -3.53 -1.54
CA VAL A 51 10.88 -4.00 -2.42
C VAL A 51 12.24 -3.78 -1.78
N SER A 52 13.15 -4.73 -1.97
CA SER A 52 14.51 -4.66 -1.46
C SER A 52 15.42 -5.63 -2.22
N ASP A 53 16.48 -5.11 -2.84
CA ASP A 53 17.54 -5.95 -3.43
C ASP A 53 18.53 -6.50 -2.40
N THR A 54 18.50 -5.95 -1.17
CA THR A 54 19.39 -6.36 -0.08
C THR A 54 18.73 -7.35 0.90
N ASP A 55 17.40 -7.48 0.86
CA ASP A 55 16.64 -8.39 1.71
C ASP A 55 16.00 -9.48 0.86
N ALA A 56 16.57 -10.69 0.93
CA ALA A 56 16.09 -11.84 0.17
C ALA A 56 14.70 -12.33 0.58
N SER A 57 14.19 -11.95 1.77
CA SER A 57 12.83 -12.30 2.20
C SER A 57 11.76 -11.42 1.56
N VAL A 58 12.14 -10.22 1.10
CA VAL A 58 11.27 -9.27 0.39
C VAL A 58 11.47 -9.39 -1.12
N GLY A 59 12.73 -9.39 -1.54
CA GLY A 59 13.15 -9.44 -2.94
C GLY A 59 12.95 -8.13 -3.70
N TYR A 60 13.41 -8.14 -4.95
CA TYR A 60 13.50 -6.96 -5.79
C TYR A 60 12.75 -7.16 -7.10
N ALA A 61 11.99 -6.14 -7.50
CA ALA A 61 11.35 -6.07 -8.80
C ALA A 61 11.38 -4.63 -9.33
N SER A 62 11.71 -4.50 -10.61
CA SER A 62 11.60 -3.26 -11.38
C SER A 62 11.44 -3.63 -12.85
N PRO A 63 10.38 -3.17 -13.56
CA PRO A 63 9.35 -2.26 -13.09
C PRO A 63 8.33 -2.91 -12.15
N VAL A 64 7.63 -2.07 -11.38
CA VAL A 64 6.48 -2.43 -10.53
C VAL A 64 5.20 -1.83 -11.12
N ASN A 65 4.14 -2.61 -11.24
CA ASN A 65 2.87 -2.21 -11.83
C ASN A 65 1.71 -2.49 -10.87
N ILE A 66 0.82 -1.51 -10.70
CA ILE A 66 -0.36 -1.63 -9.85
C ILE A 66 -1.49 -2.29 -10.65
N GLY A 67 -1.77 -3.55 -10.34
CA GLY A 67 -2.91 -4.31 -10.85
C GLY A 67 -4.17 -4.10 -10.01
N VAL A 68 -5.31 -4.52 -10.57
CA VAL A 68 -6.61 -4.54 -9.91
C VAL A 68 -7.21 -5.93 -9.99
N ALA A 69 -7.37 -6.62 -8.86
CA ALA A 69 -8.07 -7.90 -8.81
C ALA A 69 -9.58 -7.68 -8.81
N GLY A 70 -10.23 -8.02 -9.92
CA GLY A 70 -11.62 -8.53 -9.99
C GLY A 70 -12.76 -7.67 -9.40
N GLY A 71 -12.49 -6.47 -8.89
CA GLY A 71 -13.46 -5.61 -8.22
C GLY A 71 -13.11 -4.14 -8.43
N SER A 72 -14.13 -3.27 -8.35
CA SER A 72 -13.96 -1.83 -8.51
C SER A 72 -13.03 -1.27 -7.42
N LEU A 73 -12.06 -0.45 -7.83
CA LEU A 73 -11.25 0.35 -6.92
C LEU A 73 -12.17 1.21 -6.06
N ARG A 74 -12.18 0.95 -4.75
CA ARG A 74 -12.95 1.75 -3.78
C ARG A 74 -12.25 3.06 -3.51
N GLU A 75 -12.99 4.16 -3.57
CA GLU A 75 -12.46 5.49 -3.26
C GLU A 75 -11.88 5.55 -1.84
N GLY A 76 -10.80 6.33 -1.69
CA GLY A 76 -10.08 6.51 -0.43
C GLY A 76 -9.13 5.37 -0.05
N LYS A 77 -9.11 4.27 -0.82
CA LYS A 77 -8.19 3.16 -0.60
C LYS A 77 -6.74 3.61 -0.76
N LYS A 78 -5.83 3.10 0.07
CA LYS A 78 -4.42 3.48 0.08
C LYS A 78 -3.51 2.30 -0.25
N LEU A 79 -2.49 2.55 -1.06
CA LEU A 79 -1.39 1.64 -1.35
C LEU A 79 -0.07 2.36 -1.07
N GLY A 80 0.74 1.87 -0.16
CA GLY A 80 2.12 2.32 0.01
C GLY A 80 3.08 1.42 -0.76
N ILE A 81 3.99 1.99 -1.56
CA ILE A 81 5.11 1.28 -2.17
C ILE A 81 6.38 1.78 -1.50
N TYR A 82 7.17 0.86 -0.95
CA TYR A 82 8.33 1.17 -0.12
C TYR A 82 9.59 0.53 -0.71
N ASN A 83 10.53 1.36 -1.16
CA ASN A 83 11.84 0.91 -1.58
C ASN A 83 12.79 0.88 -0.39
N ARG A 84 12.93 -0.29 0.23
CA ARG A 84 13.85 -0.53 1.35
C ARG A 84 15.23 -0.96 0.88
N GLY A 85 15.45 -1.10 -0.43
CA GLY A 85 16.70 -1.56 -1.02
C GLY A 85 17.76 -0.47 -1.13
N SER A 86 18.73 -0.76 -1.98
CA SER A 86 19.86 0.07 -2.39
C SER A 86 19.78 0.55 -3.84
N LYS A 87 18.82 0.01 -4.62
CA LYS A 87 18.63 0.32 -6.05
C LYS A 87 17.30 1.02 -6.30
N ASP A 88 17.26 1.87 -7.32
CA ASP A 88 16.03 2.50 -7.81
C ASP A 88 15.03 1.47 -8.31
N ILE A 89 13.74 1.72 -8.11
CA ILE A 89 12.67 0.99 -8.81
C ILE A 89 11.88 1.94 -9.71
N VAL A 90 11.29 1.38 -10.77
CA VAL A 90 10.39 2.12 -11.67
C VAL A 90 8.96 1.67 -11.43
N ILE A 91 8.07 2.60 -11.09
CA ILE A 91 6.64 2.37 -10.96
C ILE A 91 5.97 2.75 -12.28
N GLY A 92 5.26 1.80 -12.89
CA GLY A 92 4.53 2.00 -14.13
C GLY A 92 3.31 2.90 -13.97
N THR A 93 2.78 3.38 -15.09
CA THR A 93 1.63 4.30 -15.13
C THR A 93 0.27 3.59 -15.07
N ASN A 94 0.26 2.27 -15.20
CA ASN A 94 -0.96 1.45 -15.28
C ASN A 94 -1.89 1.68 -14.06
N ASN A 95 -3.16 1.98 -14.34
CA ASN A 95 -4.20 2.27 -13.33
C ASN A 95 -3.90 3.48 -12.41
N THR A 96 -2.92 4.32 -12.76
CA THR A 96 -2.54 5.51 -11.99
C THR A 96 -2.84 6.81 -12.74
N ASN A 97 -2.69 7.95 -12.05
CA ASN A 97 -2.70 9.29 -12.66
C ASN A 97 -1.32 9.76 -13.15
N LEU A 98 -0.29 8.91 -13.12
CA LEU A 98 1.06 9.27 -13.52
C LEU A 98 1.13 9.49 -15.03
N THR A 99 1.69 10.62 -15.47
CA THR A 99 1.88 10.94 -16.90
C THR A 99 3.11 10.25 -17.49
N SER A 100 4.05 9.82 -16.65
CA SER A 100 5.23 9.03 -17.00
C SER A 100 5.56 8.05 -15.87
N PRO A 101 6.35 6.99 -16.13
CA PRO A 101 6.83 6.11 -15.07
C PRO A 101 7.54 6.91 -13.96
N LEU A 102 7.30 6.52 -12.71
CA LEU A 102 7.87 7.17 -11.52
C LEU A 102 9.08 6.37 -11.03
N THR A 103 10.26 6.99 -11.00
CA THR A 103 11.43 6.40 -10.34
C THR A 103 11.35 6.63 -8.83
N LEU A 104 11.41 5.56 -8.05
CA LEU A 104 11.47 5.59 -6.60
C LEU A 104 12.87 5.20 -6.12
N ALA A 105 13.60 6.20 -5.62
CA ALA A 105 14.95 6.07 -5.12
C ALA A 105 15.05 5.11 -3.91
N PRO A 106 16.25 4.66 -3.53
CA PRO A 106 16.45 3.79 -2.39
C PRO A 106 16.04 4.50 -1.10
N LYS A 107 15.48 3.77 -0.13
CA LYS A 107 14.99 4.31 1.15
C LYS A 107 13.94 5.41 0.98
N HIS A 108 13.10 5.30 -0.06
CA HIS A 108 11.95 6.17 -0.28
C HIS A 108 10.67 5.34 -0.37
N SER A 109 9.55 6.01 -0.12
CA SER A 109 8.21 5.47 -0.29
C SER A 109 7.34 6.42 -1.09
N VAL A 110 6.29 5.86 -1.69
CA VAL A 110 5.21 6.64 -2.31
C VAL A 110 3.89 6.03 -1.88
N VAL A 111 2.90 6.88 -1.62
CA VAL A 111 1.54 6.44 -1.32
C VAL A 111 0.65 6.80 -2.50
N PHE A 112 -0.16 5.85 -2.92
CA PHE A 112 -1.24 6.04 -3.87
C PHE A 112 -2.57 5.98 -3.13
N VAL A 113 -3.50 6.87 -3.49
CA VAL A 113 -4.87 6.90 -2.98
C VAL A 113 -5.84 6.78 -4.13
N VAL A 114 -6.84 5.92 -4.02
CA VAL A 114 -7.89 5.83 -5.05
C VAL A 114 -8.78 7.07 -4.99
N THR A 115 -8.83 7.81 -6.08
CA THR A 115 -9.75 8.93 -6.31
C THR A 115 -10.43 8.72 -7.66
N SER A 116 -11.76 8.77 -7.72
CA SER A 116 -12.51 8.58 -8.97
C SER A 116 -12.13 7.29 -9.71
N LYS A 117 -11.90 6.19 -8.98
CA LYS A 117 -11.48 4.86 -9.48
C LYS A 117 -10.08 4.81 -10.14
N VAL A 118 -9.21 5.79 -9.89
CA VAL A 118 -7.82 5.81 -10.36
C VAL A 118 -6.88 5.95 -9.18
N TRP A 119 -5.70 5.32 -9.23
CA TRP A 119 -4.66 5.51 -8.21
C TRP A 119 -3.96 6.86 -8.39
N VAL A 120 -4.12 7.75 -7.42
CA VAL A 120 -3.50 9.07 -7.41
C VAL A 120 -2.30 9.05 -6.48
N SER A 121 -1.10 9.35 -7.02
CA SER A 121 0.10 9.48 -6.19
C SER A 121 -0.01 10.70 -5.26
N THR A 122 0.34 10.53 -3.99
CA THR A 122 0.45 11.63 -3.02
C THR A 122 1.85 12.22 -2.94
N GLY A 123 2.76 11.80 -3.83
CA GLY A 123 4.16 12.20 -3.84
C GLY A 123 5.10 11.21 -3.15
N VAL A 124 6.38 11.30 -3.52
CA VAL A 124 7.48 10.50 -2.96
C VAL A 124 7.94 11.13 -1.65
N LYS A 125 8.24 10.28 -0.66
CA LYS A 125 8.79 10.66 0.64
C LYS A 125 10.03 9.82 0.93
N ALA A 126 11.02 10.40 1.59
CA ALA A 126 12.08 9.61 2.20
C ALA A 126 11.45 8.72 3.29
N ASP A 127 11.93 7.49 3.42
CA ASP A 127 11.53 6.58 4.50
C ASP A 127 12.18 7.11 5.79
N GLU A 128 11.50 8.02 6.47
CA GLU A 128 11.95 8.55 7.76
C GLU A 128 11.88 7.42 8.79
N ALA A 129 12.99 7.16 9.49
CA ALA A 129 12.95 6.28 10.66
C ALA A 129 11.85 6.77 11.62
N PRO A 130 11.07 5.87 12.24
CA PRO A 130 10.03 6.25 13.20
C PRO A 130 10.62 7.18 14.27
N GLY A 131 10.10 8.41 14.36
CA GLY A 131 10.55 9.41 15.35
C GLY A 131 11.30 10.62 14.78
N THR A 132 11.50 10.71 13.47
CA THR A 132 11.99 11.96 12.86
C THR A 132 10.82 12.93 12.74
N PRO A 133 10.87 14.15 13.33
CA PRO A 133 9.81 15.13 13.14
C PRO A 133 9.76 15.51 11.67
N GLY A 134 8.68 15.12 10.98
CA GLY A 134 8.48 15.51 9.60
C GLY A 134 8.60 17.02 9.47
N THR A 135 9.38 17.50 8.51
CA THR A 135 9.52 18.91 8.15
C THR A 135 8.26 19.42 7.45
N GLY A 136 7.08 19.12 8.01
CA GLY A 136 5.78 19.69 7.66
C GLY A 136 5.72 21.18 7.99
N GLN A 137 6.71 21.94 7.52
CA GLN A 137 6.66 23.36 7.38
C GLN A 137 5.99 23.61 6.03
N VAL A 138 4.66 23.70 6.07
CA VAL A 138 3.93 24.36 5.00
C VAL A 138 4.42 25.80 5.01
N ASN A 139 5.24 26.19 4.03
CA ASN A 139 5.66 27.57 3.86
C ASN A 139 4.48 28.37 3.27
N VAL A 140 3.40 28.51 4.04
CA VAL A 140 2.34 29.48 3.75
C VAL A 140 2.82 30.80 4.37
N PRO A 141 3.24 31.79 3.57
CA PRO A 141 3.44 33.13 4.11
C PRO A 141 2.11 33.60 4.72
N PRO A 142 2.12 34.35 5.85
CA PRO A 142 0.90 34.83 6.46
C PRO A 142 0.11 35.62 5.42
N VAL A 143 -1.16 35.25 5.26
CA VAL A 143 -2.11 36.02 4.46
C VAL A 143 -2.31 37.33 5.22
N SER A 144 -1.72 38.41 4.72
CA SER A 144 -1.95 39.76 5.25
C SER A 144 -3.40 40.15 4.96
N ASN A 145 -4.12 40.55 6.01
CA ASN A 145 -5.44 41.15 5.96
C ASN A 145 -5.32 42.67 5.85
#